data_AF-X1MY01-F1
#
_entry.id   AF-X1MY01-F1
#
_cell.length_a   1.000
_cell.length_b   1.000
_cell.length_c   1.000
_cell.angle_alpha   90.00
_cell.angle_beta   90.00
_cell.angle_gamma   90.00
#
_symmetry.space_group_name_H-M   'P 1'
#
loop_
_entity.id
_entity.type
_entity.pdbx_description
1 polymer ?
#
loop_
_entity_poly.entity_id
_entity_poly.type
_entity_poly.pdbx_seq_one_letter_code
_entity_poly.pdbx_strand_id
1 'polypeptide(L)'
;MSISPLVLLDTDLSLPLFIRGKVRDTYDLGNRLLIIATDRISAFDVVLPCGIPSKGLVLNQLSAFWFNQTRDSVPNHLVEAEGRIL
;
A
#
# COMPACT_ATOMS: atom_id res chain seq x y z
N MET A 1 23.45 -15.73 -4.04
CA MET A 1 22.58 -15.52 -2.86
C MET A 1 21.28 -14.93 -3.37
N SER A 2 20.21 -15.71 -3.37
CA SER A 2 18.87 -15.21 -3.71
C SER A 2 18.42 -14.31 -2.56
N ILE A 3 18.34 -13.00 -2.80
CA ILE A 3 17.69 -12.07 -1.88
C ILE A 3 16.21 -12.36 -2.06
N SER A 4 15.64 -13.24 -1.23
CA SER A 4 14.19 -13.31 -1.11
C SER A 4 13.70 -11.90 -0.78
N PRO A 5 12.77 -11.30 -1.56
CA PRO A 5 12.31 -9.95 -1.28
C PRO A 5 11.77 -9.95 0.15
N LEU A 6 12.26 -9.02 0.96
CA LEU A 6 11.87 -8.87 2.36
C LEU A 6 10.36 -8.60 2.39
N VAL A 7 9.59 -9.54 2.95
CA VAL A 7 8.13 -9.47 2.99
C VAL A 7 7.72 -8.39 3.99
N LEU A 8 7.05 -7.34 3.52
CA LEU A 8 6.60 -6.23 4.37
C LEU A 8 5.29 -6.60 5.08
N LEU A 9 5.38 -7.15 6.30
CA LEU A 9 4.20 -7.50 7.10
C LEU A 9 3.71 -6.36 7.99
N ASP A 10 4.60 -5.54 8.52
CA ASP A 10 4.26 -4.42 9.39
C ASP A 10 5.12 -3.22 9.05
N THR A 11 4.59 -2.03 9.33
CA THR A 11 5.33 -0.78 9.25
C THR A 11 5.44 -0.16 10.64
N ASP A 12 6.57 0.48 10.89
CA ASP A 12 6.85 1.23 12.11
C ASP A 12 7.54 2.54 11.73
N LEU A 13 6.74 3.54 11.41
CA LEU A 13 7.22 4.89 11.09
C LEU A 13 7.00 5.81 12.29
N SER A 14 7.89 6.77 12.49
CA SER A 14 7.77 7.85 13.49
C SER A 14 6.69 8.88 13.10
N LEU A 15 5.50 8.41 12.74
CA LEU A 15 4.34 9.19 12.34
C LEU A 15 3.11 8.68 13.12
N PRO A 16 2.09 9.51 13.38
CA PRO A 16 0.86 9.05 14.01
C PRO A 16 0.17 7.97 13.17
N LEU A 17 0.02 6.76 13.73
CA LEU A 17 -0.75 5.70 13.08
C LEU A 17 -2.23 6.08 13.07
N PHE A 18 -2.80 6.22 11.88
CA PHE A 18 -4.23 6.51 11.71
C PHE A 18 -5.05 5.23 11.81
N ILE A 19 -4.70 4.20 11.02
CA ILE A 19 -5.35 2.89 11.07
C ILE A 19 -4.45 1.80 10.50
N ARG A 20 -4.54 0.60 11.09
CA ARG A 20 -4.01 -0.64 10.51
C ARG A 20 -5.17 -1.49 10.00
N GLY A 21 -5.30 -1.57 8.68
CA GLY A 21 -6.24 -2.46 8.02
C GLY A 21 -5.64 -3.85 7.77
N LYS A 22 -6.44 -4.76 7.20
CA LYS A 22 -6.00 -6.12 6.84
C LYS A 22 -4.72 -6.13 5.99
N VAL A 23 -4.62 -5.22 5.01
CA VAL A 23 -3.54 -5.20 4.02
C VAL A 23 -2.85 -3.84 3.82
N ARG A 24 -3.28 -2.80 4.55
CA ARG A 24 -2.70 -1.46 4.49
C ARG A 24 -2.44 -0.92 5.89
N ASP A 25 -1.32 -0.24 6.04
CA ASP A 25 -1.05 0.64 7.18
C ASP A 25 -1.23 2.08 6.71
N THR A 26 -1.88 2.93 7.51
CA THR A 26 -2.12 4.32 7.15
C THR A 26 -1.67 5.24 8.28
N TYR A 27 -0.88 6.24 7.92
CA TYR A 27 -0.34 7.25 8.83
C TYR A 27 -0.94 8.61 8.52
N ASP A 28 -1.18 9.38 9.59
CA ASP A 28 -1.68 10.75 9.50
C ASP A 28 -0.51 11.74 9.28
N LEU A 29 -0.63 12.58 8.25
CA LEU A 29 0.28 13.67 7.96
C LEU A 29 -0.35 15.05 8.26
N GLY A 30 -1.46 15.08 9.00
CA GLY A 30 -2.24 16.28 9.33
C GLY A 30 -3.32 16.56 8.29
N ASN A 31 -2.94 17.05 7.11
CA ASN A 31 -3.89 17.36 6.02
C ASN A 31 -3.95 16.29 4.92
N ARG A 32 -3.16 15.22 5.05
CA ARG A 32 -3.03 14.14 4.08
C ARG A 32 -2.84 12.81 4.82
N LEU A 33 -3.04 11.71 4.11
CA LEU A 33 -2.77 10.36 4.60
C LEU A 33 -1.63 9.74 3.80
N LEU A 34 -0.69 9.11 4.51
CA LEU A 34 0.28 8.18 3.91
C LEU A 34 -0.30 6.78 3.99
N ILE A 35 -0.60 6.19 2.83
CA ILE A 35 -1.20 4.85 2.74
C ILE A 35 -0.14 3.88 2.22
N ILE A 36 0.24 2.90 3.04
CA ILE A 36 1.25 1.89 2.70
C ILE A 36 0.54 0.57 2.43
N ALA A 37 0.65 0.09 1.18
CA ALA A 37 0.22 -1.26 0.81
C ALA A 37 1.27 -2.28 1.29
N THR A 38 0.89 -3.13 2.23
CA THR A 38 1.76 -4.18 2.79
C THR A 38 1.68 -5.46 1.97
N ASP A 39 2.58 -6.41 2.24
CA ASP A 39 2.56 -7.75 1.66
C ASP A 39 1.60 -8.72 2.37
N ARG A 40 0.95 -8.26 3.46
CA ARG A 40 -0.12 -9.01 4.12
C ARG A 40 -1.24 -9.36 3.15
N ILE A 41 -1.79 -10.56 3.31
CA ILE A 41 -2.94 -11.05 2.57
C ILE A 41 -3.99 -11.58 3.56
N SER A 42 -5.27 -11.47 3.21
CA SER A 42 -6.36 -12.01 4.02
C SER A 42 -7.25 -12.94 3.19
N ALA A 43 -7.74 -14.01 3.81
CA ALA A 43 -8.74 -14.91 3.26
C ALA A 43 -9.72 -15.30 4.37
N PHE A 44 -11.00 -15.48 4.03
CA PHE A 44 -12.06 -15.81 4.99
C PHE A 44 -12.06 -14.88 6.23
N ASP A 45 -11.93 -13.57 5.98
CA ASP A 45 -11.84 -12.51 7.00
C ASP A 45 -10.64 -12.55 7.97
N VAL A 46 -9.70 -13.48 7.79
CA VAL A 46 -8.49 -13.61 8.60
C VAL A 46 -7.26 -13.13 7.84
N VAL A 47 -6.39 -12.35 8.48
CA VAL A 47 -5.06 -12.00 7.94
C VAL A 47 -4.15 -13.21 8.11
N LEU A 48 -3.53 -13.67 7.03
CA LEU A 48 -2.67 -14.85 7.05
C LEU A 48 -1.32 -14.52 7.73
N PRO A 49 -0.68 -15.49 8.40
CA PRO A 49 0.59 -15.26 9.10
C PRO A 49 1.77 -15.04 8.14
N CYS A 50 1.64 -15.47 6.88
CA CYS A 50 2.61 -15.22 5.82
C CYS A 50 2.09 -14.15 4.83
N GLY A 51 3.01 -13.35 4.33
CA GLY A 51 2.74 -12.39 3.26
C GLY A 51 3.16 -12.92 1.90
N ILE A 52 2.72 -12.24 0.85
CA ILE A 52 3.17 -12.50 -0.52
C ILE A 52 4.23 -11.46 -0.86
N PRO A 53 5.51 -11.85 -1.07
CA PRO A 53 6.58 -10.91 -1.38
C PRO A 53 6.20 -9.98 -2.55
N SER A 54 6.44 -8.68 -2.38
CA SER A 54 6.21 -7.64 -3.40
C SER A 54 4.74 -7.42 -3.79
N LYS A 55 3.76 -8.06 -3.12
CA LYS A 55 2.33 -7.84 -3.40
C LYS A 55 1.95 -6.38 -3.13
N GLY A 56 2.41 -5.82 -2.03
CA GLY A 56 2.15 -4.42 -1.66
C GLY A 56 2.62 -3.47 -2.75
N LEU A 57 3.85 -3.68 -3.24
CA LEU A 57 4.44 -2.90 -4.34
C LEU A 57 3.61 -2.97 -5.62
N VAL A 58 3.29 -4.17 -6.10
CA VAL A 58 2.54 -4.37 -7.35
C VAL A 58 1.15 -3.73 -7.26
N LEU A 59 0.45 -3.91 -6.14
CA LEU A 59 -0.89 -3.34 -5.96
C LEU A 59 -0.86 -1.81 -5.79
N ASN A 60 0.21 -1.25 -5.22
CA ASN A 60 0.40 0.20 -5.15
C ASN A 60 0.54 0.79 -6.55
N GLN A 61 1.40 0.19 -7.39
CA GLN A 61 1.61 0.61 -8.77
C GLN A 61 0.35 0.46 -9.63
N LEU A 62 -0.37 -0.66 -9.49
CA LEU A 62 -1.64 -0.88 -10.18
C LEU A 62 -2.68 0.17 -9.80
N SER A 63 -2.76 0.52 -8.52
CA SER A 63 -3.67 1.58 -8.06
C SER A 63 -3.29 2.93 -8.67
N ALA A 64 -2.00 3.29 -8.65
CA ALA A 64 -1.50 4.52 -9.26
C ALA A 64 -1.79 4.60 -10.77
N PHE A 65 -1.63 3.49 -11.50
CA PHE A 65 -1.97 3.40 -12.92
C PHE A 65 -3.44 3.73 -13.16
N TRP A 66 -4.35 3.09 -12.44
CA TRP A 66 -5.78 3.34 -12.62
C TRP A 66 -6.20 4.74 -12.18
N PHE A 67 -5.67 5.26 -11.07
CA PHE A 67 -5.94 6.64 -10.66
C PHE A 67 -5.53 7.66 -11.71
N ASN A 68 -4.38 7.45 -12.38
CA ASN A 68 -3.95 8.29 -13.49
C ASN A 68 -4.85 8.11 -14.72
N GLN A 69 -5.19 6.88 -15.06
CA GLN A 69 -5.99 6.57 -16.25
C GLN A 69 -7.41 7.14 -16.18
N THR A 70 -7.99 7.24 -14.98
CA THR A 70 -9.36 7.71 -14.78
C THR A 70 -9.47 9.14 -14.25
N ARG A 71 -8.35 9.87 -14.13
CA ARG A 71 -8.32 11.19 -13.46
C ARG A 71 -9.25 12.24 -14.05
N ASP A 72 -9.49 12.16 -15.37
CA ASP A 72 -10.33 13.13 -16.10
C ASP A 72 -11.82 12.74 -16.07
N SER A 73 -12.11 11.50 -15.70
CA SER A 73 -13.49 10.97 -15.63
C SER A 73 -14.04 10.97 -14.21
N VAL A 74 -13.20 10.70 -13.20
CA VAL A 74 -13.61 10.57 -11.79
C VAL A 74 -12.56 11.19 -10.86
N PRO A 75 -12.94 12.15 -10.00
CA PRO A 75 -12.06 12.67 -8.95
C PRO A 75 -11.56 11.55 -8.03
N ASN A 76 -10.29 11.60 -7.65
CA ASN A 76 -9.70 10.62 -6.75
C ASN A 76 -8.79 11.30 -5.71
N HIS A 77 -8.40 10.55 -4.69
CA HIS A 77 -7.63 11.05 -3.55
C HIS A 77 -6.10 11.00 -3.76
N LEU A 78 -5.62 10.52 -4.91
CA LEU A 78 -4.19 10.34 -5.13
C LEU A 78 -3.50 11.71 -5.24
N VAL A 79 -2.51 11.92 -4.38
CA VAL A 79 -1.63 13.10 -4.42
C VAL A 79 -0.36 12.75 -5.18
N GLU A 80 0.29 11.68 -4.73
CA GLU A 80 1.54 11.16 -5.26
C GLU A 80 1.61 9.67 -4.89
N ALA A 81 2.26 8.87 -5.74
CA ALA A 81 2.58 7.48 -5.45
C ALA A 81 4.02 7.19 -5.88
N GLU A 82 4.74 6.43 -5.05
CA GLU A 82 6.07 5.94 -5.39
C GLU A 82 5.99 4.77 -6.37
N GLY A 83 6.74 4.88 -7.46
CA GLY A 83 6.76 3.94 -8.57
C GLY A 83 6.51 4.67 -9.89
N ARG A 84 7.60 4.98 -10.60
CA ARG A 84 7.53 5.52 -11.96
C ARG A 84 6.79 4.51 -12.84
N ILE A 85 5.55 4.82 -13.18
CA ILE A 85 4.87 4.17 -14.29
C ILE A 85 5.57 4.72 -15.54
N LEU A 86 6.11 3.82 -16.36
CA LEU A 86 6.87 4.14 -17.57
C LEU A 86 6.19 5.21 -18.44
#